data_AF-A0A3D3F8D1-F1
#
_entry.id   AF-A0A3D3F8D1-F1
#
_cell.length_a   1.000
_cell.length_b   1.000
_cell.length_c   1.000
_cell.angle_alpha   90.00
_cell.angle_beta   90.00
_cell.angle_gamma   90.00
#
_symmetry.space_group_name_H-M   'P 1'
#
loop_
_entity.id
_entity.type
_entity.pdbx_description
1 polymer ?
#
loop_
_entity_poly.entity_id
_entity_poly.type
_entity_poly.pdbx_seq_one_letter_code
_entity_poly.pdbx_strand_id
1 'polypeptide(L)'
;MHREQNKSQQYHAQVRFLFHATVKIKIPVAYSVLLLDDLFSIMESVDYQYNSYRKDSYFDLINRSAGSFVEVDDVTIFLLKKIKEVASF
;
A
#
# COMPACT_ATOMS: atom_id res chain seq x y z
N MET A 1 2.39 10.05 46.42
CA MET A 1 3.16 9.46 45.30
C MET A 1 2.30 8.42 44.62
N HIS A 2 1.61 8.77 43.53
CA HIS A 2 0.99 7.79 42.63
C HIS A 2 1.82 7.78 41.37
N ARG A 3 2.68 6.76 41.23
CA ARG A 3 3.24 6.41 39.92
C ARG A 3 2.07 5.84 39.13
N GLU A 4 1.51 6.63 38.22
CA GLU A 4 0.75 6.07 37.10
C GLU A 4 1.66 5.02 36.45
N GLN A 5 1.29 3.76 36.60
CA GLN A 5 1.93 2.68 35.87
C GLN A 5 1.79 3.03 34.38
N ASN A 6 2.92 3.25 33.72
CA ASN A 6 3.03 3.36 32.29
C ASN A 6 2.45 2.06 31.71
N LYS A 7 1.16 2.06 31.35
CA LYS A 7 0.52 0.95 30.63
C LYS A 7 1.29 0.87 29.33
N SER A 8 2.25 -0.05 29.25
CA SER A 8 2.89 -0.39 27.99
C SER A 8 1.77 -0.69 27.02
N GLN A 9 1.52 0.23 26.08
CA GLN A 9 0.48 0.04 25.08
C GLN A 9 0.91 -1.21 24.30
N GLN A 10 0.19 -2.31 24.52
CA GLN A 10 0.45 -3.56 23.83
C GLN A 10 -0.16 -3.44 22.44
N TYR A 11 0.56 -3.97 21.45
CA TYR A 11 0.16 -3.95 20.06
C TYR A 11 0.22 -5.35 19.47
N HIS A 12 -0.78 -5.69 18.64
CA HIS A 12 -0.59 -6.70 17.62
C HIS A 12 0.27 -6.09 16.52
N ALA A 13 1.20 -6.87 15.98
CA ALA A 13 2.06 -6.41 14.91
C ALA A 13 2.30 -7.53 13.90
N GLN A 14 2.19 -7.22 12.63
CA GLN A 14 2.52 -8.13 11.54
C GLN A 14 3.37 -7.39 10.51
N VAL A 15 4.24 -8.13 9.83
CA VAL A 15 5.18 -7.63 8.84
C VAL A 15 4.97 -8.42 7.56
N ARG A 16 4.86 -7.74 6.42
CA ARG A 16 4.81 -8.34 5.09
C ARG A 16 5.76 -7.60 4.15
N PHE A 17 6.21 -8.28 3.09
CA PHE A 17 6.98 -7.66 2.02
C PHE A 17 6.03 -7.27 0.89
N LEU A 18 5.82 -5.96 0.70
CA LEU A 18 4.89 -5.36 -0.27
C LEU A 18 5.53 -4.10 -0.85
N PHE A 19 5.20 -3.72 -2.08
CA PHE A 19 5.77 -2.53 -2.74
C PHE A 19 7.30 -2.57 -2.84
N HIS A 20 7.87 -3.78 -2.96
CA HIS A 20 9.32 -4.00 -2.93
C HIS A 20 9.99 -3.52 -1.62
N ALA A 21 9.24 -3.48 -0.51
CA ALA A 21 9.72 -3.05 0.79
C ALA A 21 9.11 -3.88 1.94
N THR A 22 9.77 -3.85 3.10
CA THR A 22 9.23 -4.45 4.33
C THR A 22 8.25 -3.47 4.97
N VAL A 23 6.97 -3.85 5.00
CA VAL A 23 5.90 -3.07 5.62
C VAL A 23 5.51 -3.70 6.95
N LYS A 24 5.42 -2.89 8.01
CA LYS A 24 4.95 -3.31 9.34
C LYS A 24 3.72 -2.52 9.74
N ILE A 25 2.64 -3.22 10.07
CA ILE A 25 1.45 -2.63 10.68
C ILE A 25 1.42 -3.00 12.16
N LYS A 26 1.10 -2.03 13.01
CA LYS A 26 0.84 -2.23 14.44
C LYS A 26 -0.55 -1.71 14.75
N ILE A 27 -1.37 -2.52 15.41
CA ILE A 27 -2.68 -2.12 15.92
C ILE A 27 -2.75 -2.37 17.43
N PRO A 28 -3.42 -1.51 18.22
CA PRO A 28 -3.59 -1.76 19.65
C PRO A 28 -4.25 -3.13 19.90
N VAL A 29 -3.89 -3.80 20.99
CA VAL A 29 -4.49 -5.11 21.35
C VAL A 29 -6.00 -5.07 21.57
N ALA A 30 -6.57 -3.88 21.72
CA ALA A 30 -8.02 -3.66 21.78
C ALA A 30 -8.73 -4.04 20.46
N TYR A 31 -8.01 -4.11 19.34
CA TYR A 31 -8.54 -4.55 18.06
C TYR A 31 -8.24 -6.03 17.81
N SER A 32 -9.10 -6.68 17.02
CA SER A 32 -8.87 -8.05 16.58
C SER A 32 -7.59 -8.15 15.75
N VAL A 33 -6.81 -9.20 15.96
CA VAL A 33 -5.63 -9.50 15.12
C VAL A 33 -6.02 -9.72 13.65
N LEU A 34 -7.24 -10.18 13.38
CA LEU A 34 -7.76 -10.38 12.01
C LEU A 34 -7.82 -9.07 11.21
N LEU A 35 -7.93 -7.92 11.89
CA LEU A 35 -7.85 -6.62 11.23
C LEU A 35 -6.52 -6.41 10.51
N LEU A 36 -5.43 -7.02 10.99
CA LEU A 36 -4.15 -6.95 10.27
C LEU A 36 -4.25 -7.64 8.91
N ASP A 37 -4.93 -8.78 8.83
CA ASP A 37 -5.09 -9.50 7.58
C ASP A 37 -5.92 -8.68 6.58
N ASP A 38 -7.02 -8.07 7.03
CA ASP A 38 -7.85 -7.18 6.20
C ASP A 38 -7.04 -5.98 5.66
N LEU A 39 -6.28 -5.32 6.54
CA LEU A 39 -5.43 -4.18 6.16
C LEU A 39 -4.36 -4.59 5.14
N PHE A 40 -3.71 -5.74 5.35
CA PHE A 40 -2.71 -6.22 4.42
C PHE A 40 -3.33 -6.69 3.09
N SER A 41 -4.52 -7.27 3.08
CA SER A 41 -5.22 -7.64 1.84
C SER A 41 -5.53 -6.42 0.96
N ILE A 42 -5.88 -5.28 1.56
CA ILE A 42 -6.02 -4.01 0.82
C ILE A 42 -4.68 -3.60 0.21
N MET A 43 -3.59 -3.64 0.99
CA MET A 43 -2.26 -3.29 0.50
C MET A 43 -1.78 -4.23 -0.61
N GLU A 44 -2.05 -5.53 -0.49
CA GLU A 44 -1.73 -6.54 -1.50
C GLU A 44 -2.49 -6.32 -2.81
N SER A 45 -3.76 -5.89 -2.75
CA SER A 45 -4.53 -5.50 -3.93
C SER A 45 -3.90 -4.30 -4.64
N VAL A 46 -3.49 -3.28 -3.87
CA VAL A 46 -2.85 -2.09 -4.43
C VAL A 46 -1.48 -2.45 -5.02
N ASP A 47 -0.69 -3.26 -4.33
CA ASP A 47 0.60 -3.76 -4.84
C ASP A 47 0.42 -4.64 -6.08
N TYR A 48 -0.67 -5.37 -6.19
CA TYR A 48 -1.01 -6.13 -7.39
C TYR A 48 -1.25 -5.23 -8.60
N GLN A 49 -2.11 -4.24 -8.44
CA GLN A 49 -2.62 -3.45 -9.55
C GLN A 49 -1.64 -2.38 -10.03
N TYR A 50 -0.87 -1.79 -9.11
CA TYR A 50 -0.13 -0.55 -9.38
C TYR A 50 1.38 -0.63 -9.07
N ASN A 51 1.95 -1.82 -8.88
CA ASN A 51 3.40 -1.94 -8.73
C ASN A 51 4.07 -2.21 -10.08
N SER A 52 4.96 -1.31 -10.51
CA SER A 52 5.71 -1.44 -11.78
C SER A 52 6.66 -2.65 -11.84
N TYR A 53 7.05 -3.21 -10.70
CA TYR A 53 7.83 -4.45 -10.63
C TYR A 53 6.98 -5.71 -10.83
N ARG A 54 5.65 -5.58 -10.84
CA ARG A 54 4.72 -6.69 -11.00
C ARG A 54 4.23 -6.78 -12.43
N LYS A 55 4.42 -7.96 -13.01
CA LYS A 55 3.89 -8.30 -14.32
C LYS A 55 2.36 -8.16 -14.33
N ASP A 56 1.84 -7.61 -15.41
CA ASP A 56 0.41 -7.43 -15.68
C ASP A 56 -0.29 -6.41 -14.76
N SER A 57 0.48 -5.62 -13.99
CA SER A 57 -0.01 -4.39 -13.36
C SER A 57 -0.33 -3.33 -14.42
N TYR A 58 -1.11 -2.31 -14.08
CA TYR A 58 -1.42 -1.21 -15.02
C TYR A 58 -0.15 -0.49 -15.50
N PHE A 59 0.83 -0.26 -14.61
CA PHE A 59 2.08 0.38 -15.03
C PHE A 59 2.92 -0.54 -15.91
N ASP A 60 2.96 -1.84 -15.65
CA ASP A 60 3.63 -2.78 -16.54
C ASP A 60 2.96 -2.85 -17.92
N LEU A 61 1.63 -2.81 -17.98
CA LEU A 61 0.88 -2.75 -19.24
C LEU A 61 1.17 -1.47 -20.04
N ILE A 62 1.17 -0.30 -19.36
CA ILE A 62 1.55 0.99 -19.97
C ILE A 62 2.98 0.92 -20.51
N ASN A 63 3.94 0.45 -19.70
CA ASN A 63 5.34 0.39 -20.06
C ASN A 63 5.61 -0.52 -21.27
N ARG A 64 4.95 -1.68 -21.34
CA ARG A 64 5.11 -2.63 -22.45
C ARG A 64 4.39 -2.20 -23.72
N SER A 65 3.39 -1.32 -23.62
CA SER A 65 2.60 -0.84 -24.77
C SER A 65 3.05 0.55 -25.25
N ALA A 66 4.33 0.87 -25.09
CA ALA A 66 4.88 2.17 -25.46
C ALA A 66 4.54 2.54 -26.92
N GLY A 67 3.96 3.74 -27.10
CA GLY A 67 3.50 4.23 -28.40
C GLY A 67 2.07 3.83 -28.77
N SER A 68 1.35 3.13 -27.89
CA SER A 68 -0.08 2.80 -28.05
C SER A 68 -0.91 3.28 -26.86
N PHE A 69 -2.20 3.51 -27.06
CA PHE A 69 -3.13 3.77 -25.97
C PHE A 69 -3.43 2.49 -25.20
N VAL A 70 -3.49 2.59 -23.87
CA VAL A 70 -3.79 1.50 -22.95
C VAL A 70 -5.03 1.87 -22.15
N GLU A 71 -5.99 0.96 -22.08
CA GLU A 71 -7.13 1.09 -21.18
C GLU A 71 -6.71 0.77 -19.75
N VAL A 72 -7.03 1.69 -18.83
CA VAL A 72 -6.67 1.61 -17.41
C VAL A 72 -7.83 2.12 -16.57
N ASP A 73 -7.82 1.83 -15.28
CA ASP A 73 -8.85 2.32 -14.36
C ASP A 73 -8.68 3.81 -13.97
N ASP A 74 -9.74 4.35 -13.36
CA ASP A 74 -9.79 5.74 -12.91
C ASP A 74 -8.71 6.06 -11.87
N VAL A 75 -8.32 5.08 -11.05
CA VAL A 75 -7.27 5.23 -10.04
C VAL A 75 -5.91 5.45 -10.72
N THR A 76 -5.58 4.65 -11.74
CA THR A 76 -4.36 4.81 -12.54
C THR A 76 -4.33 6.18 -13.20
N ILE A 77 -5.45 6.63 -13.78
CA ILE A 77 -5.56 7.98 -14.37
C ILE A 77 -5.31 9.06 -13.32
N PHE A 78 -5.93 8.93 -12.14
CA PHE A 78 -5.73 9.86 -11.03
C PHE A 78 -4.26 9.92 -10.59
N LEU A 79 -3.61 8.78 -10.39
CA LEU A 79 -2.21 8.69 -9.98
C LEU A 79 -1.28 9.37 -10.99
N LEU A 80 -1.45 9.09 -12.29
CA LEU A 80 -0.63 9.70 -13.34
C LEU A 80 -0.82 11.22 -13.42
N LYS A 81 -2.05 11.72 -13.25
CA LYS A 81 -2.32 13.16 -13.17
C LYS A 81 -1.61 13.79 -11.97
N LYS A 82 -1.63 13.14 -10.80
CA LYS A 82 -0.93 13.62 -9.60
C LYS A 82 0.58 13.61 -9.75
N ILE A 83 1.14 12.59 -10.37
CA ILE A 83 2.58 12.54 -10.66
C ILE A 83 2.95 13.68 -11.61
N LYS A 84 2.15 13.96 -12.65
CA LYS A 84 2.40 15.08 -13.55
C LYS A 84 2.39 16.43 -12.83
N GLU A 85 1.45 16.65 -11.92
CA GLU A 85 1.40 17.86 -11.08
C GLU A 85 2.69 18.03 -10.25
N VAL A 86 3.18 16.95 -9.64
CA VAL A 86 4.40 16.97 -8.80
C VAL A 86 5.70 17.05 -9.61
N ALA A 87 5.75 16.41 -10.79
CA ALA A 87 6.94 16.40 -11.64
C ALA A 87 7.15 17.70 -12.44
N SER A 88 6.15 18.59 -12.46
CA SER A 88 6.23 19.89 -13.13
C SER A 88 6.89 20.98 -12.26
N PHE A 89 7.37 20.63 -11.07
CA PHE A 89 8.22 21.46 -10.21
C PHE A 89 9.70 21.25 -10.54
#